data_AF-A0A7K8ZTQ6-F1
#
_entry.id   AF-A0A7K8ZTQ6-F1
#
_cell.length_a   1.000
_cell.length_b   1.000
_cell.length_c   1.000
_cell.angle_alpha   90.00
_cell.angle_beta   90.00
_cell.angle_gamma   90.00
#
_symmetry.space_group_name_H-M   'P 1'
#
loop_
_entity.id
_entity.type
_entity.pdbx_description
1 polymer ?
#
loop_
_entity_poly.entity_id
_entity_poly.type
_entity_poly.pdbx_seq_one_letter_code
_entity_poly.pdbx_strand_id
1 'polypeptide(L)' 'APAMPDKCCFNFQMRRIKRDNVVACYPTSPECPHQAVIFRVRNGKEICTQASRAWVKRYQQSFQVSSFSI' A
#
# COMPACT_ATOMS: atom_id res chain seq x y z
N ALA A 1 -20.37 -0.30 17.73
CA ALA A 1 -19.26 0.66 17.55
C ALA A 1 -19.10 0.90 16.06
N PRO A 2 -18.97 2.15 15.55
CA PRO A 2 -18.73 2.31 14.13
C PRO A 2 -17.38 1.68 13.81
N ALA A 3 -17.31 1.00 12.67
CA ALA A 3 -16.14 0.26 12.22
C ALA A 3 -14.88 1.13 12.28
N MET A 4 -13.76 0.53 12.66
CA MET A 4 -12.44 1.17 12.63
C MET A 4 -12.25 1.86 11.26
N PRO A 5 -11.70 3.09 11.20
CA PRO A 5 -11.60 3.79 9.93
C PRO A 5 -10.73 3.00 8.96
N ASP A 6 -11.25 2.84 7.74
CA ASP A 6 -10.49 2.34 6.61
C ASP A 6 -9.21 3.17 6.43
N LYS A 7 -8.07 2.49 6.28
CA LYS A 7 -6.78 3.17 6.05
C LYS A 7 -6.77 3.78 4.65
N CYS A 8 -7.06 5.07 4.56
CA CYS A 8 -6.93 5.86 3.33
C CYS A 8 -5.60 6.63 3.27
N CYS A 9 -5.16 6.93 2.04
CA CYS A 9 -3.93 7.66 1.76
C CYS A 9 -4.22 9.03 1.13
N PHE A 10 -3.65 10.09 1.72
CA PHE A 10 -3.75 11.47 1.20
C PHE A 10 -2.40 12.08 0.82
N ASN A 11 -1.30 11.45 1.24
CA ASN A 11 0.04 11.85 0.86
C ASN A 11 0.79 10.63 0.30
N PHE A 12 1.51 10.84 -0.80
CA PHE A 12 2.07 9.75 -1.59
C PHE A 12 3.58 9.89 -1.72
N GLN A 13 4.26 8.78 -1.48
CA GLN A 13 5.70 8.70 -1.71
C GLN A 13 6.02 8.90 -3.20
N MET A 14 6.82 9.93 -3.47
CA MET A 14 7.23 10.28 -4.83
C MET A 14 8.41 9.45 -5.32
N ARG A 15 9.31 9.02 -4.44
CA ARG A 15 10.49 8.22 -4.82
C ARG A 15 10.22 6.73 -4.70
N ARG A 16 10.78 5.93 -5.61
CA ARG A 16 10.66 4.47 -5.54
C ARG A 16 11.28 3.94 -4.24
N ILE A 17 10.54 3.10 -3.53
CA ILE A 17 11.05 2.39 -2.35
C ILE A 17 12.01 1.30 -2.84
N LYS A 18 13.17 1.15 -2.19
CA LYS A 18 14.09 0.04 -2.51
C LYS A 18 13.39 -1.29 -2.23
N ARG A 19 13.39 -2.20 -3.20
CA ARG A 19 12.67 -3.49 -3.14
C ARG A 19 12.98 -4.26 -1.86
N ASP A 20 14.26 -4.34 -1.52
CA ASP A 20 14.73 -5.11 -0.37
C ASP A 20 14.14 -4.59 0.95
N ASN A 21 13.83 -3.30 1.03
CA ASN A 21 13.22 -2.74 2.24
C ASN A 21 11.74 -3.09 2.38
N VAL A 22 11.07 -3.55 1.33
CA VAL A 22 9.64 -3.90 1.38
C VAL A 22 9.48 -5.30 1.96
N VAL A 23 8.54 -5.45 2.90
CA VAL A 23 8.17 -6.75 3.49
C VAL A 23 6.75 -7.17 3.12
N ALA A 24 5.86 -6.22 2.85
CA ALA A 24 4.50 -6.49 2.41
C ALA A 24 3.91 -5.30 1.65
N CYS A 25 2.86 -5.54 0.88
CA CYS A 25 2.02 -4.49 0.32
C CYS A 25 0.56 -4.90 0.25
N TYR A 26 -0.34 -3.95 0.47
CA TYR A 26 -1.79 -4.17 0.43
C TYR A 26 -2.51 -2.91 -0.09
N PRO A 27 -3.67 -3.06 -0.76
CA PRO A 27 -4.45 -1.93 -1.22
C PRO A 27 -5.11 -1.20 -0.04
N THR A 28 -5.42 0.08 -0.22
CA THR A 28 -6.37 0.77 0.66
C THR A 28 -7.80 0.29 0.42
N SER A 29 -8.74 0.66 1.31
CA SER A 29 -10.16 0.36 1.10
C SER A 29 -10.65 0.91 -0.25
N PRO A 30 -11.54 0.18 -0.96
CA PRO A 30 -12.21 0.69 -2.15
C PRO A 30 -13.03 1.97 -1.89
N GLU A 31 -13.45 2.21 -0.65
CA GLU A 31 -14.21 3.40 -0.24
C GLU A 31 -13.34 4.67 -0.16
N CYS A 32 -12.01 4.52 -0.20
CA CYS A 32 -11.11 5.65 -0.16
C CYS A 32 -11.20 6.49 -1.45
N PRO A 33 -11.11 7.83 -1.35
CA PRO A 33 -11.20 8.72 -2.51
C PRO A 33 -10.01 8.59 -3.47
N HIS A 34 -8.91 7.97 -3.03
CA HIS A 34 -7.71 7.76 -3.82
C HIS A 34 -7.32 6.28 -3.83
N GLN A 35 -7.13 5.75 -5.04
CA GLN A 35 -6.64 4.40 -5.25
C GLN A 35 -5.16 4.30 -4.89
N ALA A 36 -4.84 3.57 -3.82
CA ALA A 36 -3.52 3.53 -3.24
C ALA A 36 -3.10 2.12 -2.83
N VAL A 37 -1.78 1.94 -2.75
CA VAL A 37 -1.15 0.75 -2.19
C VAL A 37 -0.26 1.19 -1.04
N ILE A 38 -0.45 0.57 0.12
CA ILE A 38 0.40 0.79 1.30
C ILE A 38 1.49 -0.27 1.29
N PHE A 39 2.74 0.20 1.34
CA PHE A 39 3.91 -0.65 1.53
C PHE A 39 4.33 -0.66 2.99
N ARG A 40 4.42 -1.85 3.59
CA ARG A 40 5.10 -2.03 4.88
C ARG A 40 6.56 -2.33 4.60
N VAL A 41 7.46 -1.57 5.21
CA VAL A 41 8.90 -1.75 5.07
C VAL A 41 9.52 -2.37 6.34
N ARG A 42 10.75 -2.87 6.25
CA ARG A 42 11.43 -3.63 7.34
C ARG A 42 11.45 -2.93 8.69
N ASN A 43 11.53 -1.60 8.72
CA ASN A 43 11.51 -0.82 9.96
C ASN A 43 10.10 -0.63 10.55
N GLY A 44 9.09 -1.32 10.01
CA GLY A 44 7.70 -1.27 10.46
C GLY A 44 6.89 -0.12 9.87
N LYS A 45 7.50 0.85 9.18
CA LYS A 45 6.79 1.99 8.61
C LYS A 45 5.86 1.56 7.47
N GLU A 46 4.68 2.16 7.44
CA GLU A 46 3.75 2.09 6.33
C GLU A 46 3.92 3.32 5.43
N ILE A 47 3.98 3.10 4.11
CA ILE A 47 4.22 4.13 3.11
C ILE A 47 3.12 4.06 2.06
N CYS A 48 2.33 5.13 1.96
CA CYS A 48 1.32 5.32 0.93
C CYS A 48 1.95 5.58 -0.45
N THR A 49 1.45 4.88 -1.47
CA THR A 49 1.89 5.04 -2.86
C THR A 49 0.68 5.04 -3.80
N GLN A 50 0.79 5.78 -4.92
CA GLN A 50 -0.26 5.77 -5.94
C GLN A 50 -0.24 4.43 -6.68
N ALA A 51 -1.40 3.76 -6.75
CA ALA A 51 -1.53 2.45 -7.40
C ALA A 51 -1.19 2.46 -8.91
N SER A 52 -1.31 3.62 -9.56
CA SER A 52 -1.04 3.79 -10.99
C SER A 52 0.44 3.66 -11.38
N ARG A 53 1.37 3.82 -10.42
CA ARG A 53 2.81 3.84 -10.70
C ARG A 53 3.32 2.48 -11.17
N ALA A 54 4.07 2.46 -12.28
CA ALA A 54 4.56 1.22 -12.88
C ALA A 54 5.36 0.33 -11.91
N TRP A 55 6.21 0.91 -11.05
CA TRP A 55 6.98 0.15 -10.08
C TRP A 55 6.12 -0.40 -8.93
N VAL A 56 5.01 0.26 -8.58
CA VAL A 56 4.06 -0.22 -7.56
C VAL A 56 3.37 -1.48 -8.07
N LYS A 57 2.86 -1.45 -9.31
CA LYS A 57 2.26 -2.62 -9.98
C LYS A 57 3.22 -3.82 -10.03
N ARG A 58 4.49 -3.59 -10.37
CA ARG A 58 5.54 -4.65 -10.37
C ARG A 58 5.79 -5.22 -8.96
N TYR A 59 5.71 -4.39 -7.93
CA TYR A 59 5.89 -4.86 -6.55
C TYR A 59 4.69 -5.68 -6.07
N GLN A 60 3.46 -5.32 -6.45
CA GLN A 60 2.27 -6.13 -6.15
C GLN A 60 2.31 -7.53 -6.79
N GLN A 61 3.05 -7.72 -7.88
CA GLN A 61 3.31 -9.03 -8.46
C GLN A 61 4.41 -9.81 -7.72
N SER A 62 5.27 -9.09 -7.00
CA SER A 62 6.46 -9.63 -6.34
C SER A 62 6.23 -9.96 -4.87
N PHE A 63 5.37 -9.21 -4.22
CA PHE A 63 4.90 -9.45 -2.87
C PHE A 63 3.48 -9.95 -3.02
N GLN A 64 3.18 -11.16 -2.55
CA GLN A 64 1.80 -11.63 -2.51
C GLN A 64 0.98 -10.60 -1.75
N VAL A 65 0.13 -9.87 -2.47
CA VAL A 65 -0.79 -8.92 -1.87
C VAL A 65 -1.74 -9.78 -1.05
N SER A 66 -1.54 -9.81 0.26
CA SER A 66 -2.49 -10.41 1.17
C SER A 66 -3.74 -9.55 1.11
N SER A 67 -4.70 -9.93 0.25
CA SER A 67 -6.08 -9.50 0.41
C SER A 67 -6.47 -9.91 1.81
N PHE A 68 -6.68 -8.93 2.69
CA PHE A 68 -7.54 -9.18 3.86
C PHE A 68 -8.93 -9.39 3.28
N SER A 69 -9.22 -10.63 2.89
CA SER A 69 -10.58 -11.09 2.60
C SER A 69 -11.25 -11.28 3.95
N ILE A 70 -12.02 -10.30 4.40
CA ILE A 70 -13.17 -10.48 5.29
C ILE A 70 -14.24 -9.51 4.82
#